data_AF-A0A1I3NR84-F1
#
_entry.id   AF-A0A1I3NR84-F1
#
_cell.length_a   1.000
_cell.length_b   1.000
_cell.length_c   1.000
_cell.angle_alpha   90.00
_cell.angle_beta   90.00
_cell.angle_gamma   90.00
#
_symmetry.space_group_name_H-M   'P 1'
#
loop_
_entity.id
_entity.type
_entity.pdbx_description
1 polymer ?
#
loop_
_entity_poly.entity_id
_entity_poly.type
_entity_poly.pdbx_seq_one_letter_code
_entity_poly.pdbx_strand_id
1 'polypeptide(L)'
;MRASELWSEEEYAAYLGNERHLFAWCLVKYGAVAPAQAQIAAKIRYPYESADEPHRGLIFHDEAWHWAMLHLFGESYCHTQPDLESPSPEYRSEVSRQLSDI
;
A
#
# COMPACT_ATOMS: atom_id res chain seq x y z
N MET A 1 24.08 -17.19 -3.31
CA MET A 1 22.67 -16.85 -3.57
C MET A 1 22.60 -15.34 -3.70
N ARG A 2 22.35 -14.78 -4.89
CA ARG A 2 22.27 -13.32 -5.07
C ARG A 2 20.85 -12.88 -4.75
N ALA A 3 20.65 -12.19 -3.63
CA ALA A 3 19.36 -11.63 -3.24
C ALA A 3 19.00 -10.33 -4.00
N SER A 4 19.81 -9.90 -4.98
CA SER A 4 19.70 -8.61 -5.66
C SER A 4 19.20 -8.71 -7.11
N GLU A 5 18.57 -9.82 -7.51
CA GLU A 5 18.31 -10.15 -8.92
C GLU A 5 16.80 -10.21 -9.29
N LEU A 6 15.89 -9.74 -8.43
CA LEU A 6 14.47 -10.13 -8.55
C LEU A 6 13.52 -9.12 -9.19
N TRP A 7 13.83 -7.82 -9.24
CA TRP A 7 12.92 -6.80 -9.79
C TRP A 7 13.72 -5.78 -10.60
N SER A 8 13.28 -5.50 -11.84
CA SER A 8 13.77 -4.33 -12.56
C SER A 8 13.37 -3.03 -11.85
N GLU A 9 14.00 -1.91 -12.21
CA GLU A 9 13.63 -0.61 -11.67
C GLU A 9 12.18 -0.24 -12.03
N GLU A 10 11.76 -0.60 -13.25
CA GLU A 10 10.42 -0.33 -13.76
C GLU A 10 9.35 -1.13 -13.00
N GLU A 11 9.53 -2.44 -12.84
CA GLU A 11 8.60 -3.30 -12.09
C GLU A 11 8.44 -2.83 -10.65
N TYR A 12 9.53 -2.43 -10.01
CA TYR A 12 9.50 -1.91 -8.65
C TYR A 12 8.81 -0.56 -8.56
N ALA A 13 9.15 0.38 -9.45
CA ALA A 13 8.54 1.71 -9.43
C ALA A 13 7.02 1.62 -9.67
N ALA A 14 6.58 0.74 -10.57
CA ALA A 14 5.17 0.47 -10.82
C ALA A 14 4.47 -0.08 -9.56
N TYR A 15 5.05 -1.09 -8.92
CA TYR A 15 4.46 -1.69 -7.73
C TYR A 15 4.46 -0.76 -6.52
N LEU A 16 5.56 -0.04 -6.28
CA LEU A 16 5.63 1.00 -5.25
C LEU A 16 4.58 2.09 -5.51
N GLY A 17 4.36 2.43 -6.78
CA GLY A 17 3.27 3.32 -7.19
C GLY A 17 1.90 2.81 -6.77
N ASN A 18 1.61 1.53 -7.04
CA ASN A 18 0.36 0.87 -6.65
C ASN A 18 0.13 0.87 -5.15
N GLU A 19 1.12 0.44 -4.37
CA GLU A 19 1.03 0.41 -2.91
C GLU A 19 0.75 1.79 -2.34
N ARG A 20 1.47 2.81 -2.82
CA ARG A 20 1.25 4.21 -2.40
C ARG A 20 -0.14 4.71 -2.77
N HIS A 21 -0.61 4.38 -3.96
CA HIS A 21 -1.95 4.78 -4.42
C HIS A 21 -3.03 4.15 -3.56
N LEU A 22 -2.99 2.82 -3.39
CA LEU A 22 -4.02 2.07 -2.66
C LEU A 22 -4.07 2.47 -1.19
N PHE A 23 -2.92 2.66 -0.55
CA PHE A 23 -2.85 3.15 0.82
C PHE A 23 -3.43 4.56 0.95
N ALA A 24 -3.02 5.49 0.08
CA ALA A 24 -3.56 6.86 0.09
C ALA A 24 -5.07 6.87 -0.17
N TRP A 25 -5.55 6.04 -1.09
CA TRP A 25 -6.96 5.88 -1.39
C TRP A 25 -7.75 5.42 -0.15
N CYS A 26 -7.24 4.43 0.58
CA CYS A 26 -7.85 3.99 1.84
C CYS A 26 -7.93 5.11 2.88
N LEU A 27 -6.86 5.91 3.05
CA LEU A 27 -6.88 7.03 4.00
C LEU A 27 -7.92 8.09 3.64
N VAL A 28 -8.09 8.40 2.36
CA VAL A 28 -9.14 9.31 1.90
C VAL A 28 -10.52 8.69 2.12
N LYS A 29 -10.71 7.43 1.74
CA LYS A 29 -12.01 6.77 1.71
C LYS A 29 -12.55 6.43 3.09
N TYR A 30 -11.71 5.89 3.98
CA TYR A 30 -12.12 5.40 5.31
C TYR A 30 -11.74 6.34 6.44
N GLY A 31 -10.73 7.19 6.24
CA GLY A 31 -10.22 8.11 7.26
C GLY A 31 -10.61 9.57 7.07
N ALA A 32 -11.28 9.92 5.95
CA ALA A 32 -11.53 11.30 5.54
C ALA A 32 -10.27 12.19 5.54
N VAL A 33 -9.09 11.59 5.34
CA VAL A 33 -7.81 12.30 5.26
C VAL A 33 -7.77 13.09 3.96
N ALA A 34 -7.25 14.32 4.00
CA ALA A 34 -7.12 15.14 2.79
C ALA A 34 -6.19 14.44 1.77
N PRO A 35 -6.49 14.46 0.46
CA PRO A 35 -5.71 13.73 -0.55
C PRO A 35 -4.21 14.03 -0.52
N ALA A 36 -3.81 15.30 -0.33
CA ALA A 36 -2.40 15.68 -0.22
C ALA A 36 -1.70 15.08 1.01
N GLN A 37 -2.41 15.00 2.15
CA GLN A 37 -1.87 14.37 3.37
C GLN A 37 -1.78 12.86 3.21
N ALA A 38 -2.76 12.24 2.56
CA ALA A 38 -2.75 10.80 2.28
C ALA A 38 -1.56 10.40 1.38
N GLN A 39 -1.25 11.21 0.37
CA GLN A 39 -0.07 11.00 -0.48
C GLN A 39 1.26 11.12 0.30
N ILE A 40 1.36 12.06 1.24
CA ILE A 40 2.54 12.19 2.10
C ILE A 40 2.66 10.97 3.00
N ALA A 41 1.56 10.54 3.65
CA ALA A 41 1.55 9.36 4.50
C ALA A 41 1.95 8.09 3.72
N ALA A 42 1.46 7.93 2.50
CA ALA A 42 1.84 6.83 1.62
C ALA A 42 3.35 6.79 1.31
N LYS A 43 3.97 7.95 1.04
CA LYS A 43 5.42 8.04 0.80
C LYS A 43 6.26 7.70 2.03
N ILE A 44 5.74 8.03 3.22
CA ILE A 44 6.40 7.67 4.48
C ILE A 44 6.26 6.18 4.76
N ARG A 45 5.07 5.61 4.55
CA ARG A 45 4.80 4.18 4.79
C ARG A 45 5.56 3.27 3.83
N TYR A 46 5.65 3.70 2.58
CA TYR A 46 6.30 3.01 1.48
C TYR A 46 7.42 3.90 0.92
N PRO A 47 8.57 3.96 1.60
CA PRO A 47 9.72 4.70 1.09
C PRO A 47 10.24 4.06 -0.20
N TYR A 48 10.94 4.85 -1.01
CA TYR A 48 11.69 4.30 -2.13
C TYR A 48 12.98 3.68 -1.59
N GLU A 49 13.32 2.49 -2.09
CA GLU A 49 14.53 1.74 -1.77
C GLU A 49 15.33 1.59 -3.07
N SER A 50 16.61 1.97 -3.03
CA SER A 50 17.48 1.89 -4.20
C SER A 50 17.84 0.44 -4.52
N ALA A 51 18.24 0.18 -5.78
CA ALA A 51 18.51 -1.17 -6.27
C ALA A 51 19.64 -1.92 -5.52
N ASP A 52 20.48 -1.20 -4.77
CA ASP A 52 21.54 -1.75 -3.92
C ASP A 52 21.08 -2.08 -2.48
N GLU A 53 19.85 -1.72 -2.10
CA GLU A 53 19.31 -2.09 -0.79
C GLU A 53 19.11 -3.62 -0.70
N PRO A 54 19.72 -4.31 0.27
CA PRO A 54 19.77 -5.77 0.33
C PRO A 54 18.39 -6.43 0.55
N HIS A 55 17.39 -5.64 0.91
CA HIS A 55 16.04 -6.06 1.26
C HIS A 55 14.97 -5.31 0.46
N ARG A 56 15.36 -4.70 -0.68
CA ARG A 56 14.44 -3.94 -1.53
C ARG A 56 13.19 -4.74 -1.83
N GLY A 57 12.06 -4.14 -1.47
CA GLY A 57 10.74 -4.68 -1.68
C GLY A 57 10.31 -5.81 -0.75
N LEU A 58 11.04 -6.09 0.34
CA LEU A 58 10.55 -6.99 1.38
C LEU A 58 9.29 -6.47 2.09
N ILE A 59 9.03 -5.16 2.06
CA ILE A 59 7.85 -4.54 2.68
C ILE A 59 6.60 -4.65 1.77
N PHE A 60 6.75 -5.10 0.53
CA PHE A 60 5.68 -5.07 -0.48
C PHE A 60 5.00 -6.42 -0.67
N HIS A 61 4.00 -6.73 0.17
CA HIS A 61 3.07 -7.83 -0.09
C HIS A 61 1.67 -7.45 0.39
N ASP A 62 0.74 -7.14 -0.51
CA ASP A 62 -0.73 -7.10 -0.34
C ASP A 62 -1.29 -6.39 0.93
N GLU A 63 -0.52 -5.50 1.55
CA GLU A 63 -0.84 -4.96 2.87
C GLU A 63 -1.33 -3.49 2.81
N ALA A 64 -1.45 -2.84 1.65
CA ALA A 64 -1.99 -1.47 1.59
C ALA A 64 -3.34 -1.31 2.32
N TRP A 65 -4.25 -2.28 2.18
CA TRP A 65 -5.47 -2.34 2.98
C TRP A 65 -5.15 -2.47 4.47
N HIS A 66 -4.41 -3.52 4.85
CA HIS A 66 -4.14 -3.83 6.25
C HIS A 66 -3.42 -2.69 6.98
N TRP A 67 -2.36 -2.14 6.38
CA TRP A 67 -1.63 -1.00 6.91
C TRP A 67 -2.48 0.25 6.99
N ALA A 68 -3.35 0.51 6.01
CA ALA A 68 -4.24 1.66 6.10
C ALA A 68 -5.24 1.50 7.24
N MET A 69 -5.82 0.31 7.42
CA MET A 69 -6.73 0.04 8.54
C MET A 69 -6.01 0.15 9.89
N LEU A 70 -4.81 -0.42 10.02
CA LEU A 70 -3.96 -0.25 11.20
C LEU A 70 -3.63 1.22 11.47
N HIS A 71 -3.31 1.99 10.43
CA HIS A 71 -2.98 3.41 10.57
C HIS A 71 -4.17 4.24 11.06
N LEU A 72 -5.37 3.94 10.58
CA LEU A 72 -6.58 4.69 10.91
C LEU A 72 -7.21 4.27 12.24
N PHE A 73 -7.18 2.97 12.54
CA PHE A 73 -8.02 2.37 13.58
C PHE A 73 -7.22 1.62 14.65
N GLY A 74 -5.90 1.53 14.48
CA GLY A 74 -4.98 0.90 15.43
C GLY A 74 -4.94 -0.63 15.34
N GLU A 75 -4.09 -1.24 16.16
CA GLU A 75 -3.81 -2.69 16.12
C GLU A 75 -5.03 -3.57 16.40
N SER A 76 -6.00 -3.07 17.17
CA SER A 76 -7.21 -3.83 17.51
C SER A 76 -8.35 -3.65 16.50
N TYR A 77 -8.10 -3.05 15.32
CA TYR A 77 -9.19 -2.72 14.38
C TYR A 77 -9.98 -3.95 13.92
N CYS A 78 -9.35 -5.11 13.77
CA CYS A 78 -10.04 -6.34 13.38
C CYS A 78 -11.09 -6.78 14.43
N HIS A 79 -10.89 -6.41 15.70
CA HIS A 79 -11.84 -6.68 16.77
C HIS A 79 -12.88 -5.57 16.94
N THR A 80 -12.48 -4.31 16.76
CA THR A 80 -13.38 -3.15 16.96
C THR A 80 -14.21 -2.83 15.72
N GLN A 81 -13.75 -3.24 14.53
CA GLN A 81 -14.39 -3.04 13.23
C GLN A 81 -14.24 -4.31 12.36
N PRO A 82 -14.94 -5.39 12.70
CA PRO A 82 -14.83 -6.67 12.00
C PRO A 82 -15.16 -6.58 10.50
N ASP A 83 -16.02 -5.64 10.10
CA ASP A 83 -16.36 -5.39 8.69
C ASP A 83 -15.15 -4.95 7.84
N LEU A 84 -14.06 -4.48 8.49
CA LEU A 84 -12.83 -4.03 7.83
C LEU A 84 -11.70 -5.06 7.88
N GLU A 85 -11.92 -6.22 8.51
CA GLU A 85 -10.92 -7.30 8.58
C GLU A 85 -10.47 -7.74 7.17
N SER A 86 -11.41 -7.80 6.24
CA SER A 86 -11.16 -8.13 4.83
C SER A 86 -11.32 -6.91 3.92
N PRO A 87 -10.55 -6.81 2.81
CA PRO A 87 -10.72 -5.73 1.84
C PRO A 87 -12.12 -5.69 1.24
N SER A 88 -12.71 -4.49 1.24
CA SER A 88 -14.07 -4.27 0.73
C SER A 88 -14.13 -4.47 -0.80
N PRO A 89 -15.33 -4.70 -1.36
CA PRO A 89 -15.52 -4.78 -2.82
C PRO A 89 -15.03 -3.55 -3.58
N GLU A 90 -15.16 -2.35 -3.00
CA GLU A 90 -14.67 -1.10 -3.57
C GLU A 90 -13.15 -1.07 -3.63
N TYR A 91 -12.47 -1.53 -2.58
CA TYR A 91 -11.01 -1.64 -2.59
C TYR A 91 -10.55 -2.61 -3.68
N ARG A 92 -11.20 -3.77 -3.80
CA ARG A 92 -10.87 -4.74 -4.86
C ARG A 92 -11.08 -4.14 -6.26
N SER A 93 -12.12 -3.33 -6.42
CA SER A 93 -12.37 -2.60 -7.67
C SER A 93 -11.29 -1.54 -7.95
N GLU A 94 -10.78 -0.88 -6.91
CA GLU A 94 -9.65 0.06 -7.01
C GLU A 94 -8.36 -0.66 -7.43
N VAL A 95 -8.08 -1.82 -6.83
CA VAL A 95 -6.96 -2.70 -7.23
C VAL A 95 -7.06 -3.09 -8.70
N SER A 96 -8.23 -3.57 -9.14
CA SER A 96 -8.45 -3.93 -10.55
C SER A 96 -8.22 -2.75 -11.50
N ARG A 97 -8.61 -1.54 -11.11
CA ARG A 97 -8.39 -0.34 -11.94
C ARG A 97 -6.91 -0.02 -12.07
N GLN A 98 -6.17 0.01 -10.96
CA GLN A 98 -4.72 0.27 -10.98
C GLN A 98 -3.96 -0.76 -11.82
N LEU A 99 -4.33 -2.05 -11.72
CA LEU A 99 -3.70 -3.10 -12.53
C LEU A 99 -4.05 -3.04 -14.02
N SER A 100 -5.11 -2.31 -14.40
CA SER A 100 -5.48 -2.10 -15.80
C SER A 100 -4.77 -0.90 -16.44
N ASP A 101 -4.16 -0.04 -15.62
CA ASP A 101 -3.48 1.20 -16.01
C ASP A 101 -1.94 1.04 -16.14
N ILE A 102 -1.42 -0.18 -15.94
CA ILE A 102 0.00 -0.60 -16.03
C ILE A 102 0.17 -1.57 -17.19
#